data_AF-A0A1D6NMP2-F1
#
_entry.id   AF-A0A1D6NMP2-F1
#
_cell.length_a   1.000
_cell.length_b   1.000
_cell.length_c   1.000
_cell.angle_alpha   90.00
_cell.angle_beta   90.00
_cell.angle_gamma   90.00
#
_symmetry.space_group_name_H-M   'P 1'
#
loop_
_entity.id
_entity.type
_entity.pdbx_description
1 polymer ?
#
loop_
_entity_poly.entity_id
_entity_poly.type
_entity_poly.pdbx_seq_one_letter_code
_entity_poly.pdbx_strand_id
1 'polypeptide(L)'
;MVAVKGPAATEDQKASEKTTKRVTSAEMARHCGEGDVWVAVQGKVYDVTAWLPHHPGGDLPLLSLAGQDVTDAFVAYHPASAWRVLDRYRVATLSDYAVSEVSRDYRRLVAEFAKAGLFDRKGHGCAASLCAMAALLAGAIWLLVAGNCVAGISIGWWKRNHNAHHIACNSLDHDPDVQHMPLFAVSPRLFASITSAFYRRAMRFDAAARFLVSYQHWTFYPVMCVARVNLFAQSLLLLLAADTRTRVPGRLAELAGVAVFWVWYPWLVSRLPGGVHEHAAFVLLSFAVTGIQHVQFCLNHFSAGTYTYVGRPRGDDWFQKQTRGTLDVACPPWMDWFHGGLQFQVEHHLFPRLPRCHLRRVAPL
;
A
#
# COMPACT_ATOMS: atom_id res chain seq x y z
N MET A 1 -58.38 19.35 10.81
CA MET A 1 -57.69 18.55 9.78
C MET A 1 -56.59 17.75 10.44
N VAL A 2 -56.85 16.47 10.73
CA VAL A 2 -55.83 15.56 11.25
C VAL A 2 -55.11 14.97 10.03
N ALA A 3 -53.83 15.29 9.87
CA ALA A 3 -53.01 14.76 8.79
C ALA A 3 -52.83 13.25 9.00
N VAL A 4 -53.48 12.45 8.16
CA VAL A 4 -53.27 11.00 8.09
C VAL A 4 -51.86 10.77 7.55
N LYS A 5 -50.95 10.34 8.43
CA LYS A 5 -49.60 9.92 8.05
C LYS A 5 -49.74 8.61 7.27
N GLY A 6 -49.40 8.64 5.98
CA GLY A 6 -49.46 7.46 5.12
C GLY A 6 -48.61 6.29 5.65
N PRO A 7 -48.90 5.05 5.25
CA PRO A 7 -48.22 3.87 5.76
C PRO A 7 -46.72 3.92 5.43
N ALA A 8 -45.89 3.54 6.40
CA ALA A 8 -44.45 3.45 6.20
C ALA A 8 -44.13 2.33 5.20
N ALA A 9 -43.27 2.61 4.22
CA ALA A 9 -42.86 1.66 3.19
C ALA A 9 -42.23 0.39 3.80
N THR A 10 -42.59 -0.78 3.26
CA THR A 10 -42.07 -2.09 3.66
C THR A 10 -40.59 -2.24 3.29
N GLU A 11 -39.86 -3.17 3.94
CA GLU A 11 -38.42 -3.36 3.70
C GLU A 11 -38.10 -3.70 2.23
N ASP A 12 -38.96 -4.46 1.56
CA ASP A 12 -38.83 -4.77 0.13
C ASP A 12 -39.02 -3.54 -0.77
N GLN A 13 -39.92 -2.62 -0.40
CA GLN A 13 -40.09 -1.35 -1.13
C GLN A 13 -38.87 -0.44 -0.95
N LYS A 14 -38.30 -0.35 0.26
CA LYS A 14 -37.06 0.40 0.52
C LYS A 14 -35.83 -0.20 -0.16
N ALA A 15 -35.74 -1.53 -0.25
CA ALA A 15 -34.68 -2.22 -0.97
C ALA A 15 -34.77 -1.97 -2.49
N SER A 16 -35.99 -2.06 -3.05
CA SER A 16 -36.27 -1.74 -4.46
C SER A 16 -35.97 -0.27 -4.79
N GLU A 17 -36.35 0.66 -3.92
CA GLU A 17 -36.11 2.11 -4.07
C GLU A 17 -34.62 2.50 -3.96
N LYS A 18 -33.83 1.79 -3.12
CA LYS A 18 -32.36 1.91 -3.08
C LYS A 18 -31.69 1.52 -4.41
N THR A 19 -32.25 0.57 -5.16
CA THR A 19 -31.68 0.12 -6.43
C THR A 19 -32.03 0.97 -7.64
N THR A 20 -33.11 1.76 -7.58
CA THR A 20 -33.55 2.65 -8.69
C THR A 20 -32.99 4.07 -8.59
N LYS A 21 -32.46 4.48 -7.43
CA LYS A 21 -31.81 5.78 -7.25
C LYS A 21 -30.64 5.93 -8.23
N ARG A 22 -30.66 7.01 -9.01
CA ARG A 22 -29.56 7.42 -9.91
C ARG A 22 -28.94 8.71 -9.39
N VAL A 23 -27.62 8.78 -9.37
CA VAL A 23 -26.83 9.95 -8.97
C VAL A 23 -25.81 10.27 -10.05
N THR A 24 -25.42 11.54 -10.17
CA THR A 24 -24.33 11.91 -11.10
C THR A 24 -22.96 11.69 -10.45
N SER A 25 -21.91 11.59 -11.25
CA SER A 25 -20.54 11.50 -10.74
C SER A 25 -20.15 12.76 -9.94
N ALA A 26 -20.68 13.93 -10.33
CA ALA A 26 -20.48 15.18 -9.60
C ALA A 26 -21.19 15.22 -8.24
N GLU A 27 -22.35 14.58 -8.11
CA GLU A 27 -23.04 14.41 -6.83
C GLU A 27 -22.27 13.43 -5.94
N MET A 28 -21.87 12.28 -6.48
CA MET A 28 -21.08 11.28 -5.75
C MET A 28 -19.75 11.85 -5.22
N ALA A 29 -19.08 12.72 -6.00
CA ALA A 29 -17.82 13.34 -5.60
C ALA A 29 -17.89 14.16 -4.29
N ARG A 30 -19.10 14.56 -3.86
CA ARG A 30 -19.31 15.26 -2.58
C ARG A 30 -19.15 14.32 -1.37
N HIS A 31 -19.36 13.02 -1.57
CA HIS A 31 -19.24 11.98 -0.56
C HIS A 31 -17.79 11.44 -0.48
N CYS A 32 -16.84 12.33 -0.17
CA CYS A 32 -15.40 12.03 -0.15
C CYS A 32 -14.70 12.28 1.20
N GLY A 33 -15.47 12.45 2.29
CA GLY A 33 -14.97 12.76 3.64
C GLY A 33 -14.91 11.53 4.55
N GLU A 34 -14.15 11.59 5.65
CA GLU A 34 -13.95 10.44 6.56
C GLU A 34 -15.26 9.87 7.17
N GLY A 35 -16.28 10.71 7.34
CA GLY A 35 -17.61 10.32 7.83
C GLY A 35 -18.68 10.15 6.75
N ASP A 36 -18.32 10.27 5.48
CA ASP A 36 -19.23 10.18 4.33
C ASP A 36 -18.43 9.75 3.09
N VAL A 37 -18.30 8.43 2.93
CA VAL A 37 -17.42 7.78 1.96
C VAL A 37 -18.24 6.97 0.97
N TRP A 38 -18.45 7.50 -0.22
CA TRP A 38 -19.03 6.74 -1.32
C TRP A 38 -17.96 6.35 -2.34
N VAL A 39 -18.15 5.20 -2.97
CA VAL A 39 -17.34 4.76 -4.11
C VAL A 39 -18.24 4.13 -5.16
N ALA A 40 -17.87 4.23 -6.44
CA ALA A 40 -18.51 3.46 -7.50
C ALA A 40 -17.67 2.25 -7.91
N VAL A 41 -18.33 1.14 -8.22
CA VAL A 41 -17.72 -0.02 -8.88
C VAL A 41 -18.67 -0.47 -9.99
N GLN A 42 -18.19 -0.48 -11.23
CA GLN A 42 -18.95 -0.79 -12.44
C GLN A 42 -20.25 0.02 -12.55
N GLY A 43 -20.18 1.31 -12.25
CA GLY A 43 -21.33 2.23 -12.30
C GLY A 43 -22.36 2.05 -11.19
N LYS A 44 -22.16 1.11 -10.26
CA LYS A 44 -22.97 0.98 -9.04
C LYS A 44 -22.31 1.77 -7.93
N VAL A 45 -23.09 2.54 -7.16
CA VAL A 45 -22.60 3.39 -6.08
C VAL A 45 -22.84 2.73 -4.73
N TYR A 46 -21.82 2.75 -3.90
CA TYR A 46 -21.77 2.10 -2.59
C TYR A 46 -21.40 3.10 -1.50
N ASP A 47 -22.21 3.16 -0.46
CA ASP A 47 -21.87 3.87 0.77
C ASP A 47 -21.09 2.92 1.68
N VAL A 48 -19.78 3.14 1.74
CA VAL A 48 -18.84 2.30 2.49
C VAL A 48 -18.41 2.93 3.81
N THR A 49 -19.09 3.99 4.26
CA THR A 49 -18.77 4.73 5.49
C THR A 49 -18.70 3.81 6.70
N ALA A 50 -19.71 2.95 6.91
CA ALA A 50 -19.74 1.99 8.00
C ALA A 50 -18.78 0.80 7.81
N TRP A 51 -18.33 0.55 6.58
CA TRP A 51 -17.39 -0.52 6.25
C TRP A 51 -15.93 -0.11 6.43
N LEU A 52 -15.63 1.19 6.38
CA LEU A 52 -14.29 1.76 6.51
C LEU A 52 -13.43 1.12 7.64
N PRO A 53 -13.91 0.99 8.90
CA PRO A 53 -13.10 0.40 9.98
C PRO A 53 -12.93 -1.13 9.88
N HIS A 54 -13.66 -1.80 8.99
CA HIS A 54 -13.66 -3.25 8.81
C HIS A 54 -12.93 -3.69 7.53
N HIS A 55 -12.57 -2.76 6.66
CA HIS A 55 -11.88 -3.07 5.41
C HIS A 55 -10.50 -3.70 5.68
N PRO A 56 -10.21 -4.92 5.19
CA PRO A 56 -8.94 -5.62 5.49
C PRO A 56 -7.67 -4.90 5.00
N GLY A 57 -7.81 -4.06 3.97
CA GLY A 57 -6.74 -3.20 3.45
C GLY A 57 -6.52 -1.91 4.25
N GLY A 58 -7.29 -1.67 5.32
CA GLY A 58 -7.29 -0.43 6.07
C GLY A 58 -8.19 0.64 5.46
N ASP A 59 -8.25 1.80 6.12
CA ASP A 59 -9.07 2.95 5.75
C ASP A 59 -8.52 3.72 4.53
N LEU A 60 -7.19 3.88 4.46
CA LEU A 60 -6.52 4.71 3.45
C LEU A 60 -6.91 4.39 1.99
N PRO A 61 -6.98 3.12 1.53
CA PRO A 61 -7.37 2.85 0.15
C PRO A 61 -8.76 3.39 -0.22
N LEU A 62 -9.71 3.34 0.73
CA LEU A 62 -11.07 3.85 0.53
C LEU A 62 -11.09 5.38 0.59
N LEU A 63 -10.39 6.00 1.54
CA LEU A 63 -10.32 7.46 1.67
C LEU A 63 -9.58 8.12 0.48
N SER A 64 -8.53 7.48 -0.03
CA SER A 64 -7.74 7.97 -1.17
C SER A 64 -8.53 7.99 -2.48
N LEU A 65 -9.57 7.17 -2.60
CA LEU A 65 -10.41 7.10 -3.80
C LEU A 65 -11.89 7.46 -3.53
N ALA A 66 -12.19 8.02 -2.36
CA ALA A 66 -13.55 8.39 -1.98
C ALA A 66 -14.15 9.41 -2.95
N GLY A 67 -15.43 9.23 -3.26
CA GLY A 67 -16.19 10.04 -4.22
C GLY A 67 -15.90 9.73 -5.69
N GLN A 68 -15.32 8.57 -6.02
CA GLN A 68 -14.87 8.24 -7.38
C GLN A 68 -15.32 6.84 -7.85
N ASP A 69 -15.24 6.59 -9.16
CA ASP A 69 -15.30 5.21 -9.69
C ASP A 69 -13.97 4.50 -9.45
N VAL A 70 -13.98 3.51 -8.58
CA VAL A 70 -12.78 2.79 -8.13
C VAL A 70 -12.64 1.43 -8.79
N THR A 71 -13.38 1.18 -9.86
CA THR A 71 -13.45 -0.14 -10.52
C THR A 71 -12.06 -0.71 -10.82
N ASP A 72 -11.14 0.09 -11.36
CA ASP A 72 -9.81 -0.37 -11.77
C ASP A 72 -8.97 -0.83 -10.57
N ALA A 73 -8.93 -0.03 -9.51
CA ALA A 73 -8.28 -0.41 -8.25
C ALA A 73 -9.00 -1.62 -7.62
N PHE A 74 -10.34 -1.66 -7.65
CA PHE A 74 -11.11 -2.75 -7.06
C PHE A 74 -10.74 -4.09 -7.70
N VAL A 75 -10.73 -4.18 -9.03
CA VAL A 75 -10.37 -5.42 -9.75
C VAL A 75 -8.91 -5.81 -9.55
N ALA A 76 -8.00 -4.83 -9.37
CA ALA A 76 -6.58 -5.06 -9.10
C ALA A 76 -6.36 -5.82 -7.79
N TYR A 77 -7.00 -5.33 -6.71
CA TYR A 77 -6.71 -5.76 -5.34
C TYR A 77 -7.63 -6.88 -4.83
N HIS A 78 -8.84 -7.04 -5.38
CA HIS A 78 -9.85 -7.90 -4.77
C HIS A 78 -10.11 -9.20 -5.53
N PRO A 79 -10.19 -10.35 -4.83
CA PRO A 79 -10.67 -11.61 -5.41
C PRO A 79 -12.18 -11.58 -5.71
N ALA A 80 -12.64 -12.56 -6.48
CA ALA A 80 -14.06 -12.68 -6.86
C ALA A 80 -15.02 -12.74 -5.64
N SER A 81 -14.56 -13.25 -4.49
CA SER A 81 -15.36 -13.30 -3.27
C SER A 81 -15.73 -11.93 -2.70
N ALA A 82 -14.92 -10.89 -2.97
CA ALA A 82 -15.16 -9.53 -2.45
C ALA A 82 -16.41 -8.88 -3.03
N TRP A 83 -16.82 -9.25 -4.25
CA TRP A 83 -18.02 -8.72 -4.90
C TRP A 83 -19.29 -8.99 -4.09
N ARG A 84 -19.35 -10.11 -3.35
CA ARG A 84 -20.49 -10.47 -2.48
C ARG A 84 -20.66 -9.53 -1.28
N VAL A 85 -19.60 -8.83 -0.89
CA VAL A 85 -19.64 -7.87 0.21
C VAL A 85 -20.25 -6.55 -0.25
N LEU A 86 -19.97 -6.14 -1.50
CA LEU A 86 -20.41 -4.86 -2.07
C LEU A 86 -21.94 -4.70 -2.06
N ASP A 87 -22.69 -5.75 -2.41
CA ASP A 87 -24.14 -5.65 -2.57
C ASP A 87 -24.87 -5.15 -1.30
N ARG A 88 -24.28 -5.38 -0.11
CA ARG A 88 -24.82 -4.89 1.18
C ARG A 88 -24.76 -3.37 1.34
N TYR A 89 -23.86 -2.71 0.61
CA TYR A 89 -23.55 -1.29 0.73
C TYR A 89 -24.10 -0.47 -0.44
N ARG A 90 -24.82 -1.09 -1.37
CA ARG A 90 -25.32 -0.41 -2.57
C ARG A 90 -26.40 0.61 -2.21
N VAL A 91 -26.26 1.82 -2.75
CA VAL A 91 -27.18 2.95 -2.48
C VAL A 91 -27.72 3.64 -3.73
N ALA A 92 -27.03 3.52 -4.87
CA ALA A 92 -27.45 4.14 -6.13
C ALA A 92 -26.74 3.51 -7.35
N THR A 93 -26.99 4.07 -8.52
CA THR A 93 -26.22 3.86 -9.76
C THR A 93 -25.84 5.20 -10.39
N LEU A 94 -24.71 5.24 -11.10
CA LEU A 94 -24.27 6.44 -11.81
C LEU A 94 -25.14 6.68 -13.05
N SER A 95 -25.62 7.91 -13.23
CA SER A 95 -26.39 8.31 -14.41
C SER A 95 -25.50 8.58 -15.63
N ASP A 96 -24.26 9.01 -15.38
CA ASP A 96 -23.23 9.43 -16.33
C ASP A 96 -22.05 8.43 -16.38
N TYR A 97 -22.30 7.16 -16.10
CA TYR A 97 -21.26 6.13 -16.11
C TYR A 97 -20.63 5.96 -17.49
N ALA A 98 -19.31 6.16 -17.57
CA ALA A 98 -18.51 5.91 -18.75
C ALA A 98 -17.21 5.20 -18.36
N VAL A 99 -16.65 4.44 -19.30
CA VAL A 99 -15.36 3.77 -19.12
C VAL A 99 -14.39 4.30 -20.15
N SER A 100 -13.25 4.81 -19.71
CA SER A 100 -12.19 5.28 -20.60
C SER A 100 -11.63 4.11 -21.44
N GLU A 101 -10.97 4.42 -22.56
CA GLU A 101 -10.27 3.42 -23.36
C GLU A 101 -9.19 2.69 -22.54
N VAL A 102 -8.37 3.45 -21.81
CA VAL A 102 -7.31 2.92 -20.95
C VAL A 102 -7.85 1.96 -19.88
N SER A 103 -8.95 2.33 -19.21
CA SER A 103 -9.59 1.45 -18.22
C SER A 103 -10.17 0.19 -18.87
N ARG A 104 -10.67 0.25 -20.11
CA ARG A 104 -11.15 -0.93 -20.83
C ARG A 104 -10.00 -1.89 -21.12
N ASP A 105 -8.87 -1.39 -21.60
CA ASP A 105 -7.69 -2.20 -21.92
C ASP A 105 -7.11 -2.85 -20.66
N TYR A 106 -6.98 -2.08 -19.57
CA TYR A 106 -6.53 -2.63 -18.30
C TYR A 106 -7.45 -3.73 -17.77
N ARG A 107 -8.77 -3.50 -17.76
CA ARG A 107 -9.75 -4.52 -17.32
C ARG A 107 -9.73 -5.77 -18.22
N ARG A 108 -9.45 -5.60 -19.51
CA ARG A 108 -9.25 -6.71 -20.44
C ARG A 108 -8.04 -7.55 -20.06
N LEU A 109 -6.89 -6.93 -19.76
CA LEU A 109 -5.70 -7.65 -19.28
C LEU A 109 -5.98 -8.43 -17.99
N VAL A 110 -6.67 -7.81 -17.02
CA VAL A 110 -7.10 -8.52 -15.79
C VAL A 110 -7.94 -9.75 -16.13
N ALA A 111 -8.90 -9.63 -17.06
CA ALA A 111 -9.74 -10.75 -17.47
C ALA A 111 -8.96 -11.85 -18.20
N GLU A 112 -8.01 -11.49 -19.07
CA GLU A 112 -7.13 -12.44 -19.78
C GLU A 112 -6.24 -13.21 -18.79
N PHE A 113 -5.64 -12.53 -17.82
CA PHE A 113 -4.80 -13.16 -16.79
C PHE A 113 -5.62 -14.07 -15.86
N ALA A 114 -6.85 -13.67 -15.54
CA ALA A 114 -7.78 -14.51 -14.80
C ALA A 114 -8.18 -15.77 -15.59
N LYS A 115 -8.51 -15.62 -16.88
CA LYS A 115 -8.85 -16.76 -17.76
C LYS A 115 -7.68 -17.73 -17.92
N ALA A 116 -6.44 -17.22 -17.95
CA ALA A 116 -5.23 -18.03 -17.99
C ALA A 116 -4.91 -18.72 -16.63
N GLY A 117 -5.64 -18.40 -15.56
CA GLY A 117 -5.40 -18.92 -14.21
C GLY A 117 -4.10 -18.41 -13.60
N LEU A 118 -3.65 -17.20 -13.99
CA LEU A 118 -2.40 -16.63 -13.49
C LEU A 118 -2.54 -16.07 -12.07
N PHE A 119 -3.74 -15.67 -11.66
CA PHE A 119 -4.02 -15.31 -10.27
C PHE A 119 -4.16 -16.53 -9.35
N ASP A 120 -4.28 -17.74 -9.91
CA ASP A 120 -4.38 -18.98 -9.16
C ASP A 120 -3.00 -19.54 -8.82
N ARG A 121 -2.86 -20.09 -7.61
CA ARG A 121 -1.64 -20.80 -7.21
C ARG A 121 -1.67 -22.21 -7.81
N LYS A 122 -1.11 -22.42 -9.02
CA LYS A 122 -1.01 -23.77 -9.60
C LYS A 122 0.06 -24.63 -8.90
N GLY A 123 -0.37 -25.29 -7.82
CA GLY A 123 -0.14 -26.70 -7.48
C GLY A 123 1.27 -27.21 -7.17
N HIS A 124 2.21 -27.18 -8.11
CA HIS A 124 3.32 -28.15 -8.06
C HIS A 124 4.60 -27.59 -7.39
N GLY A 125 4.97 -26.34 -7.68
CA GLY A 125 5.91 -25.59 -6.85
C GLY A 125 5.29 -25.18 -5.51
N CYS A 126 3.97 -24.97 -5.50
CA CYS A 126 3.22 -24.62 -4.30
C CYS A 126 3.25 -25.74 -3.27
N ALA A 127 3.17 -27.03 -3.62
CA ALA A 127 3.25 -28.12 -2.64
C ALA A 127 4.65 -28.26 -2.02
N ALA A 128 5.72 -28.20 -2.83
CA ALA A 128 7.10 -28.23 -2.31
C ALA A 128 7.42 -26.97 -1.49
N SER A 129 7.00 -25.80 -1.99
CA SER A 129 7.04 -24.55 -1.23
C SER A 129 6.07 -24.53 -0.07
N LEU A 130 4.96 -25.29 -0.04
CA LEU A 130 4.01 -25.40 1.07
C LEU A 130 4.45 -26.46 2.07
N CYS A 131 5.28 -27.43 1.71
CA CYS A 131 5.94 -28.34 2.65
C CYS A 131 7.16 -27.66 3.27
N ALA A 132 7.97 -26.97 2.47
CA ALA A 132 9.01 -26.07 2.98
C ALA A 132 8.39 -24.90 3.75
N MET A 133 7.31 -24.29 3.24
CA MET A 133 6.56 -23.27 3.95
C MET A 133 5.81 -23.88 5.10
N ALA A 134 5.34 -25.14 5.13
CA ALA A 134 4.65 -25.76 6.27
C ALA A 134 5.63 -26.08 7.39
N ALA A 135 6.85 -26.51 7.06
CA ALA A 135 7.95 -26.54 8.01
C ALA A 135 8.29 -25.11 8.50
N LEU A 136 8.31 -24.14 7.59
CA LEU A 136 8.38 -22.71 7.93
C LEU A 136 7.03 -22.12 8.41
N LEU A 137 5.90 -22.84 8.53
CA LEU A 137 4.52 -22.39 8.87
C LEU A 137 4.15 -22.95 10.22
N ALA A 138 4.64 -24.14 10.56
CA ALA A 138 4.90 -24.49 11.94
C ALA A 138 5.92 -23.48 12.53
N GLY A 139 6.95 -23.14 11.74
CA GLY A 139 7.80 -21.97 11.99
C GLY A 139 7.10 -20.61 11.86
N ALA A 140 6.05 -20.44 11.03
CA ALA A 140 5.43 -19.13 10.70
C ALA A 140 4.08 -18.87 11.35
N ILE A 141 3.50 -19.84 12.02
CA ILE A 141 2.55 -19.63 13.11
C ILE A 141 3.36 -19.17 14.33
N TRP A 142 4.60 -19.64 14.50
CA TRP A 142 5.62 -19.01 15.35
C TRP A 142 6.15 -17.68 14.76
N LEU A 143 6.22 -17.50 13.43
CA LEU A 143 6.61 -16.24 12.75
C LEU A 143 5.48 -15.22 12.55
N LEU A 144 4.21 -15.57 12.72
CA LEU A 144 3.11 -14.60 12.83
C LEU A 144 3.19 -13.86 14.17
N VAL A 145 3.74 -14.53 15.19
CA VAL A 145 4.32 -13.89 16.37
C VAL A 145 5.63 -13.15 15.99
N ALA A 146 6.45 -13.71 15.09
CA ALA A 146 7.77 -13.17 14.75
C ALA A 146 7.92 -12.11 13.64
N GLY A 147 6.90 -11.65 12.95
CA GLY A 147 7.06 -10.49 12.04
C GLY A 147 7.57 -9.28 12.83
N ASN A 148 6.90 -9.01 13.95
CA ASN A 148 7.34 -8.00 14.92
C ASN A 148 8.53 -8.50 15.75
N CYS A 149 8.53 -9.76 16.24
CA CYS A 149 9.60 -10.26 17.11
C CYS A 149 10.95 -10.49 16.43
N VAL A 150 11.02 -10.79 15.14
CA VAL A 150 12.28 -11.06 14.41
C VAL A 150 12.69 -9.87 13.56
N ALA A 151 11.74 -9.17 12.92
CA ALA A 151 12.12 -8.03 12.11
C ALA A 151 12.35 -6.77 12.95
N GLY A 152 11.65 -6.62 14.08
CA GLY A 152 11.64 -5.38 14.89
C GLY A 152 10.72 -4.29 14.35
N ILE A 153 9.88 -4.62 13.36
CA ILE A 153 9.06 -3.68 12.59
C ILE A 153 7.59 -4.01 12.85
N SER A 154 6.76 -2.98 13.03
CA SER A 154 5.31 -3.13 13.17
C SER A 154 4.68 -3.55 11.84
N ILE A 155 3.98 -4.69 11.85
CA ILE A 155 3.21 -5.14 10.69
C ILE A 155 2.09 -4.14 10.34
N GLY A 156 1.47 -3.51 11.34
CA GLY A 156 0.49 -2.45 11.15
C GLY A 156 1.08 -1.25 10.43
N TRP A 157 2.28 -0.83 10.81
CA TRP A 157 3.02 0.23 10.12
C TRP A 157 3.34 -0.16 8.68
N TRP A 158 3.91 -1.34 8.47
CA TRP A 158 4.25 -1.82 7.13
C TRP A 158 3.03 -1.89 6.22
N LYS A 159 1.92 -2.50 6.68
CA LYS A 159 0.68 -2.60 5.90
C LYS A 159 0.13 -1.21 5.55
N ARG A 160 0.11 -0.28 6.51
CA ARG A 160 -0.39 1.08 6.27
C ARG A 160 0.44 1.82 5.23
N ASN A 161 1.76 1.77 5.38
CA ASN A 161 2.71 2.43 4.48
C ASN A 161 2.65 1.82 3.07
N HIS A 162 2.75 0.50 2.99
CA HIS A 162 2.71 -0.25 1.74
C HIS A 162 1.39 -0.08 0.99
N ASN A 163 0.24 -0.11 1.69
CA ASN A 163 -1.06 0.10 1.05
C ASN A 163 -1.22 1.55 0.56
N ALA A 164 -0.66 2.53 1.26
CA ALA A 164 -0.66 3.93 0.82
C ALA A 164 0.19 4.14 -0.45
N HIS A 165 1.37 3.53 -0.48
CA HIS A 165 2.21 3.49 -1.67
C HIS A 165 1.50 2.82 -2.84
N HIS A 166 0.89 1.66 -2.63
CA HIS A 166 0.18 0.93 -3.69
C HIS A 166 -1.07 1.64 -4.22
N ILE A 167 -1.79 2.38 -3.37
CA ILE A 167 -2.94 3.13 -3.85
C ILE A 167 -2.53 4.39 -4.62
N ALA A 168 -1.50 5.10 -4.15
CA ALA A 168 -1.14 6.44 -4.61
C ALA A 168 0.34 6.58 -5.00
N CYS A 169 0.91 5.53 -5.63
CA CYS A 169 2.33 5.41 -5.95
C CYS A 169 2.92 6.71 -6.53
N ASN A 170 4.01 7.20 -5.96
CA ASN A 170 4.70 8.43 -6.34
C ASN A 170 3.87 9.73 -6.24
N SER A 171 2.76 9.71 -5.50
CA SER A 171 2.10 10.93 -5.03
C SER A 171 2.93 11.57 -3.91
N LEU A 172 3.50 12.74 -4.16
CA LEU A 172 4.41 13.42 -3.23
C LEU A 172 3.76 13.79 -1.88
N ASP A 173 2.43 13.87 -1.80
CA ASP A 173 1.69 14.17 -0.56
C ASP A 173 0.96 12.94 0.02
N HIS A 174 0.61 11.92 -0.78
CA HIS A 174 -0.14 10.74 -0.30
C HIS A 174 0.69 9.46 -0.18
N ASP A 175 1.82 9.34 -0.89
CA ASP A 175 2.72 8.19 -0.83
C ASP A 175 3.86 8.46 0.17
N PRO A 176 3.92 7.75 1.30
CA PRO A 176 4.98 7.95 2.28
C PRO A 176 6.37 7.57 1.78
N ASP A 177 6.48 6.74 0.75
CA ASP A 177 7.75 6.22 0.23
C ASP A 177 8.52 7.25 -0.60
N VAL A 178 7.95 8.43 -0.84
CA VAL A 178 8.62 9.57 -1.52
C VAL A 178 8.75 10.81 -0.62
N GLN A 179 8.49 10.67 0.69
CA GLN A 179 8.36 11.78 1.64
C GLN A 179 9.56 11.92 2.58
N HIS A 180 10.75 12.05 2.00
CA HIS A 180 12.02 11.98 2.71
C HIS A 180 12.59 13.34 3.17
N MET A 181 11.84 14.43 2.98
CA MET A 181 12.25 15.74 3.45
C MET A 181 12.49 15.73 4.97
N PRO A 182 13.65 16.25 5.45
CA PRO A 182 14.59 17.13 4.74
C PRO A 182 15.81 16.46 4.09
N LEU A 183 15.94 15.12 4.12
CA LEU A 183 17.15 14.42 3.67
C LEU A 183 17.24 14.32 2.14
N PHE A 184 16.15 13.92 1.50
CA PHE A 184 16.11 13.69 0.05
C PHE A 184 14.93 14.39 -0.60
N ALA A 185 15.17 14.87 -1.82
CA ALA A 185 14.14 15.39 -2.70
C ALA A 185 14.12 14.55 -3.99
N VAL A 186 13.13 13.67 -4.11
CA VAL A 186 12.93 12.80 -5.28
C VAL A 186 12.25 13.52 -6.46
N SER A 187 11.81 14.75 -6.25
CA SER A 187 11.15 15.57 -7.27
C SER A 187 11.44 17.06 -7.02
N PRO A 188 11.71 17.86 -8.07
CA PRO A 188 11.87 19.31 -7.94
C PRO A 188 10.66 20.02 -7.33
N ARG A 189 9.47 19.41 -7.41
CA ARG A 189 8.24 19.96 -6.80
C ARG A 189 8.33 20.08 -5.28
N LEU A 190 9.17 19.27 -4.62
CA LEU A 190 9.40 19.37 -3.17
C LEU A 190 10.08 20.69 -2.77
N PHE A 191 10.75 21.39 -3.70
CA PHE A 191 11.37 22.69 -3.43
C PHE A 191 10.35 23.81 -3.19
N ALA A 192 9.11 23.63 -3.64
CA ALA A 192 8.02 24.57 -3.36
C ALA A 192 7.46 24.43 -1.94
N SER A 193 7.93 23.48 -1.14
CA SER A 193 7.31 23.02 0.10
C SER A 193 5.89 22.49 -0.11
N ILE A 194 5.61 21.29 0.39
CA ILE A 194 4.27 20.69 0.31
C ILE A 194 3.86 20.12 1.66
N THR A 195 2.57 19.91 1.85
CA THR A 195 2.04 19.26 3.06
C THR A 195 1.77 17.79 2.75
N SER A 196 2.35 16.91 3.55
CA SER A 196 2.04 15.49 3.52
C SER A 196 0.61 15.26 4.01
N ALA A 197 -0.24 14.69 3.15
CA ALA A 197 -1.56 14.19 3.54
C ALA A 197 -1.45 12.93 4.40
N PHE A 198 -0.46 12.07 4.13
CA PHE A 198 -0.24 10.82 4.87
C PHE A 198 0.23 11.04 6.32
N TYR A 199 1.34 11.77 6.50
CA TYR A 199 1.94 12.06 7.82
C TYR A 199 1.32 13.31 8.49
N ARG A 200 0.47 14.07 7.78
CA ARG A 200 -0.12 15.33 8.27
C ARG A 200 0.93 16.34 8.76
N ARG A 201 2.07 16.40 8.05
CA ARG A 201 3.19 17.31 8.37
C ARG A 201 3.60 18.14 7.15
N ALA A 202 4.10 19.35 7.39
CA ALA A 202 4.72 20.14 6.34
C ALA A 202 6.10 19.57 6.00
N MET A 203 6.35 19.33 4.72
CA MET A 203 7.66 19.01 4.17
C MET A 203 8.28 20.29 3.60
N ARG A 204 8.86 21.09 4.50
CA ARG A 204 9.39 22.41 4.17
C ARG A 204 10.74 22.30 3.49
N PHE A 205 10.95 23.11 2.45
CA PHE A 205 12.25 23.32 1.81
C PHE A 205 12.95 24.55 2.41
N ASP A 206 13.29 24.44 3.69
CA ASP A 206 14.01 25.49 4.43
C ASP A 206 15.53 25.41 4.23
N ALA A 207 16.29 26.22 4.98
CA ALA A 207 17.75 26.27 4.85
C ALA A 207 18.43 24.93 5.18
N ALA A 208 17.93 24.18 6.16
CA ALA A 208 18.47 22.88 6.54
C ALA A 208 18.19 21.84 5.44
N ALA A 209 16.95 21.81 4.94
CA ALA A 209 16.58 20.97 3.81
C ALA A 209 17.42 21.28 2.56
N ARG A 210 17.61 22.57 2.23
CA ARG A 210 18.44 22.99 1.10
C ARG A 210 19.88 22.49 1.22
N PHE A 211 20.46 22.60 2.40
CA PHE A 211 21.81 22.09 2.67
C PHE A 211 21.88 20.57 2.53
N LEU A 212 21.00 19.82 3.18
CA LEU A 212 21.03 18.36 3.14
C LEU A 212 20.77 17.81 1.72
N VAL A 213 19.77 18.36 1.05
CA VAL A 213 19.40 17.99 -0.32
C VAL A 213 20.51 18.33 -1.32
N SER A 214 21.28 19.42 -1.13
CA SER A 214 22.40 19.72 -2.03
C SER A 214 23.49 18.64 -2.00
N TYR A 215 23.62 17.90 -0.90
CA TYR A 215 24.57 16.79 -0.76
C TYR A 215 23.94 15.40 -0.95
N GLN A 216 22.65 15.31 -1.31
CA GLN A 216 21.97 14.01 -1.41
C GLN A 216 22.67 12.99 -2.31
N HIS A 217 23.35 13.45 -3.37
CA HIS A 217 24.08 12.60 -4.29
C HIS A 217 25.27 11.86 -3.63
N TRP A 218 25.87 12.44 -2.58
CA TRP A 218 26.88 11.79 -1.76
C TRP A 218 26.29 11.03 -0.58
N THR A 219 25.21 11.56 0.01
CA THR A 219 24.64 11.01 1.25
C THR A 219 23.62 9.89 1.01
N PHE A 220 23.14 9.69 -0.22
CA PHE A 220 22.13 8.68 -0.55
C PHE A 220 22.51 7.27 -0.06
N TYR A 221 23.63 6.73 -0.53
CA TYR A 221 24.06 5.38 -0.15
C TYR A 221 24.39 5.24 1.35
N PRO A 222 25.14 6.15 1.99
CA PRO A 222 25.35 6.12 3.44
C PRO A 222 24.06 6.10 4.25
N VAL A 223 23.06 6.90 3.87
CA VAL A 223 21.75 6.91 4.55
C VAL A 223 20.98 5.63 4.29
N MET A 224 21.04 5.05 3.08
CA MET A 224 20.42 3.75 2.79
C MET A 224 20.96 2.63 3.68
N CYS A 225 22.26 2.66 4.04
CA CYS A 225 22.84 1.70 4.99
C CYS A 225 22.21 1.76 6.40
N VAL A 226 21.63 2.90 6.78
CA VAL A 226 20.96 3.08 8.08
C VAL A 226 19.46 3.25 7.97
N ALA A 227 18.88 3.13 6.77
CA ALA A 227 17.45 3.32 6.52
C ALA A 227 16.57 2.38 7.36
N ARG A 228 17.07 1.18 7.69
CA ARG A 228 16.39 0.24 8.58
C ARG A 228 16.09 0.82 9.96
N VAL A 229 16.95 1.70 10.49
CA VAL A 229 16.71 2.40 11.76
C VAL A 229 15.48 3.29 11.67
N ASN A 230 15.27 3.95 10.53
CA ASN A 230 14.05 4.73 10.29
C ASN A 230 12.79 3.84 10.31
N LEU A 231 12.84 2.61 9.77
CA LEU A 231 11.71 1.68 9.84
C LEU A 231 11.34 1.31 11.29
N PHE A 232 12.34 1.13 12.16
CA PHE A 232 12.11 0.89 13.59
C PHE A 232 11.51 2.11 14.28
N ALA A 233 12.08 3.29 14.03
CA ALA A 233 11.59 4.53 14.59
C ALA A 233 10.13 4.79 14.18
N GLN A 234 9.80 4.62 12.90
CA GLN A 234 8.43 4.80 12.40
C GLN A 234 7.45 3.75 12.97
N SER A 235 7.90 2.51 13.15
CA SER A 235 7.12 1.47 13.83
C SER A 235 6.78 1.86 15.27
N LEU A 236 7.78 2.30 16.04
CA LEU A 236 7.59 2.74 17.42
C LEU A 236 6.72 4.00 17.50
N LEU A 237 6.95 4.98 16.62
CA LEU A 237 6.14 6.20 16.54
C LEU A 237 4.67 5.86 16.29
N LEU A 238 4.36 4.96 15.36
CA LEU A 238 2.97 4.54 15.11
C LEU A 238 2.35 3.86 16.34
N LEU A 239 3.08 2.94 16.97
CA LEU A 239 2.55 2.15 18.08
C LEU A 239 2.40 2.95 19.38
N LEU A 240 3.29 3.92 19.61
CA LEU A 240 3.27 4.80 20.78
C LEU A 240 2.46 6.07 20.56
N ALA A 241 2.11 6.42 19.31
CA ALA A 241 1.30 7.59 19.03
C ALA A 241 -0.04 7.51 19.76
N ALA A 242 -0.34 8.58 20.49
CA ALA A 242 -1.67 8.85 21.05
C ALA A 242 -2.68 9.31 19.98
N ASP A 243 -2.30 9.32 18.69
CA ASP A 243 -3.19 9.71 17.60
C ASP A 243 -4.36 8.74 17.49
N THR A 244 -5.54 9.23 17.88
CA THR A 244 -6.79 8.50 17.86
C THR A 244 -7.33 8.28 16.45
N ARG A 245 -6.81 9.01 15.44
CA ARG A 245 -7.21 8.85 14.04
C ARG A 245 -6.58 7.63 13.37
N THR A 246 -5.46 7.12 13.88
CA THR A 246 -4.78 5.98 13.27
C THR A 246 -5.06 4.70 14.05
N ARG A 247 -5.96 3.86 13.52
CA ARG A 247 -6.30 2.57 14.12
C ARG A 247 -5.23 1.53 13.78
N VAL A 248 -4.67 0.91 14.81
CA VAL A 248 -3.78 -0.27 14.68
C VAL A 248 -4.44 -1.46 15.37
N PRO A 249 -5.11 -2.35 14.61
CA PRO A 249 -5.70 -3.56 15.18
C PRO A 249 -4.65 -4.39 15.90
N GLY A 250 -4.90 -4.77 17.16
CA GLY A 250 -3.94 -5.57 17.93
C GLY A 250 -2.69 -4.81 18.38
N ARG A 251 -2.74 -3.48 18.52
CA ARG A 251 -1.61 -2.62 18.94
C ARG A 251 -0.78 -3.17 20.11
N LEU A 252 -1.42 -3.72 21.15
CA LEU A 252 -0.71 -4.31 22.29
C LEU A 252 0.10 -5.55 21.91
N ALA A 253 -0.44 -6.42 21.05
CA ALA A 253 0.28 -7.58 20.54
C ALA A 253 1.45 -7.16 19.64
N GLU A 254 1.28 -6.09 18.84
CA GLU A 254 2.37 -5.53 18.04
C GLU A 254 3.48 -4.92 18.90
N LEU A 255 3.13 -4.14 19.94
CA LEU A 255 4.08 -3.60 20.91
C LEU A 255 4.85 -4.71 21.63
N ALA A 256 4.15 -5.74 22.10
CA ALA A 256 4.78 -6.89 22.74
C ALA A 256 5.76 -7.59 21.77
N GLY A 257 5.36 -7.78 20.52
CA GLY A 257 6.22 -8.38 19.51
C GLY A 257 7.48 -7.54 19.21
N VAL A 258 7.31 -6.23 19.01
CA VAL A 258 8.46 -5.33 18.82
C VAL A 258 9.36 -5.30 20.06
N ALA A 259 8.78 -5.32 21.27
CA ALA A 259 9.55 -5.40 22.52
C ALA A 259 10.37 -6.69 22.62
N VAL A 260 9.82 -7.84 22.19
CA VAL A 260 10.57 -9.10 22.13
C VAL A 260 11.82 -8.93 21.27
N PHE A 261 11.71 -8.34 20.08
CA PHE A 261 12.87 -8.07 19.22
C PHE A 261 13.96 -7.28 19.94
N TRP A 262 13.58 -6.19 20.60
CA TRP A 262 14.49 -5.32 21.33
C TRP A 262 15.06 -5.94 22.62
N VAL A 263 14.59 -7.13 23.02
CA VAL A 263 15.18 -7.92 24.10
C VAL A 263 16.11 -9.00 23.57
N TRP A 264 15.62 -9.89 22.69
CA TRP A 264 16.42 -11.06 22.29
C TRP A 264 17.56 -10.69 21.35
N TYR A 265 17.41 -9.68 20.47
CA TYR A 265 18.46 -9.35 19.51
C TYR A 265 19.69 -8.74 20.21
N PRO A 266 19.56 -7.71 21.08
CA PRO A 266 20.70 -7.23 21.88
C PRO A 266 21.25 -8.30 22.82
N TRP A 267 20.38 -9.14 23.40
CA TRP A 267 20.82 -10.27 24.22
C TRP A 267 21.69 -11.22 23.41
N LEU A 268 21.27 -11.66 22.22
CA LEU A 268 22.06 -12.51 21.34
C LEU A 268 23.41 -11.88 21.00
N VAL A 269 23.42 -10.59 20.63
CA VAL A 269 24.66 -9.86 20.32
C VAL A 269 25.60 -9.87 21.53
N SER A 270 25.09 -9.69 22.75
CA SER A 270 25.90 -9.74 23.98
C SER A 270 26.52 -11.12 24.27
N ARG A 271 26.00 -12.19 23.66
CA ARG A 271 26.53 -13.56 23.79
C ARG A 271 27.56 -13.91 22.72
N LEU A 272 27.73 -13.07 21.70
CA LEU A 272 28.75 -13.29 20.68
C LEU A 272 30.14 -13.11 21.29
N PRO A 273 31.13 -13.93 20.89
CA PRO A 273 32.51 -13.70 21.28
C PRO A 273 32.97 -12.34 20.76
N GLY A 274 33.86 -11.67 21.51
CA GLY A 274 34.44 -10.39 21.13
C GLY A 274 34.17 -9.24 22.09
N GLY A 275 34.76 -8.09 21.77
CA GLY A 275 34.59 -6.85 22.51
C GLY A 275 33.42 -6.00 22.01
N VAL A 276 33.08 -4.96 22.77
CA VAL A 276 31.99 -4.03 22.45
C VAL A 276 32.11 -3.41 21.05
N HIS A 277 33.33 -3.16 20.57
CA HIS A 277 33.58 -2.62 19.23
C HIS A 277 33.23 -3.61 18.11
N GLU A 278 33.48 -4.90 18.32
CA GLU A 278 33.16 -5.97 17.35
C GLU A 278 31.64 -6.20 17.32
N HIS A 279 30.99 -6.18 18.48
CA HIS A 279 29.52 -6.23 18.56
C HIS A 279 28.86 -5.05 17.86
N ALA A 280 29.36 -3.83 18.07
CA ALA A 280 28.86 -2.64 17.38
C ALA A 280 29.07 -2.74 15.86
N ALA A 281 30.24 -3.20 15.41
CA ALA A 281 30.53 -3.41 14.00
C ALA A 281 29.59 -4.45 13.37
N PHE A 282 29.32 -5.56 14.07
CA PHE A 282 28.36 -6.57 13.64
C PHE A 282 26.96 -5.98 13.43
N VAL A 283 26.46 -5.20 14.38
CA VAL A 283 25.13 -4.57 14.28
C VAL A 283 25.07 -3.58 13.12
N LEU A 284 26.08 -2.72 12.98
CA LEU A 284 26.15 -1.74 11.90
C LEU A 284 26.19 -2.42 10.53
N LEU A 285 27.02 -3.46 10.36
CA LEU A 285 27.12 -4.21 9.11
C LEU A 285 25.81 -4.95 8.79
N SER A 286 25.21 -5.60 9.78
CA SER A 286 23.90 -6.28 9.65
C SER A 286 22.83 -5.33 9.13
N PHE A 287 22.81 -4.08 9.61
CA PHE A 287 21.85 -3.08 9.14
C PHE A 287 22.22 -2.57 7.74
N ALA A 288 23.50 -2.32 7.49
CA ALA A 288 23.99 -1.84 6.20
C ALA A 288 23.67 -2.81 5.04
N VAL A 289 23.79 -4.12 5.25
CA VAL A 289 23.48 -5.13 4.23
C VAL A 289 22.01 -5.04 3.77
N THR A 290 21.08 -4.72 4.68
CA THR A 290 19.66 -4.52 4.30
C THR A 290 19.43 -3.25 3.47
N GLY A 291 20.40 -2.34 3.43
CA GLY A 291 20.39 -1.16 2.57
C GLY A 291 20.44 -1.51 1.08
N ILE A 292 21.02 -2.66 0.70
CA ILE A 292 21.04 -3.13 -0.70
C ILE A 292 19.61 -3.31 -1.23
N GLN A 293 18.73 -3.90 -0.41
CA GLN A 293 17.34 -4.10 -0.78
C GLN A 293 16.58 -2.76 -0.86
N HIS A 294 16.88 -1.79 0.01
CA HIS A 294 16.30 -0.45 -0.07
C HIS A 294 16.69 0.26 -1.38
N VAL A 295 17.97 0.21 -1.75
CA VAL A 295 18.46 0.78 -3.02
C VAL A 295 17.70 0.15 -4.20
N GLN A 296 17.48 -1.17 -4.18
CA GLN A 296 16.70 -1.84 -5.20
C GLN A 296 15.29 -1.23 -5.34
N PHE A 297 14.56 -1.05 -4.23
CA PHE A 297 13.23 -0.41 -4.27
C PHE A 297 13.29 1.01 -4.83
N CYS A 298 14.30 1.80 -4.43
CA CYS A 298 14.47 3.17 -4.90
C CYS A 298 14.73 3.25 -6.41
N LEU A 299 15.47 2.31 -6.99
CA LEU A 299 15.74 2.31 -8.44
C LEU A 299 14.46 2.22 -9.26
N ASN A 300 13.47 1.45 -8.80
CA ASN A 300 12.21 1.29 -9.52
C ASN A 300 11.25 2.49 -9.37
N HIS A 301 11.46 3.38 -8.39
CA HIS A 301 10.48 4.42 -8.02
C HIS A 301 11.03 5.85 -8.06
N PHE A 302 12.34 6.05 -7.92
CA PHE A 302 13.00 7.37 -7.83
C PHE A 302 13.81 7.72 -9.06
N SER A 303 13.95 6.79 -10.00
CA SER A 303 14.71 7.01 -11.23
C SER A 303 14.10 8.12 -12.08
N ALA A 304 14.91 8.86 -12.84
CA ALA A 304 14.46 10.06 -13.56
C ALA A 304 13.28 9.84 -14.53
N GLY A 305 13.02 8.59 -14.95
CA GLY A 305 11.89 8.23 -15.79
C GLY A 305 10.55 8.06 -15.07
N THR A 306 10.53 7.93 -13.73
CA THR A 306 9.30 7.72 -12.98
C THR A 306 8.56 9.02 -12.73
N TYR A 307 7.28 9.02 -13.08
CA TYR A 307 6.38 10.15 -12.91
C TYR A 307 6.04 10.35 -11.42
N THR A 308 6.17 11.59 -10.96
CA THR A 308 5.70 12.03 -9.63
C THR A 308 4.55 13.03 -9.77
N TYR A 309 3.59 13.01 -8.85
CA TYR A 309 2.43 13.91 -8.85
C TYR A 309 2.04 14.40 -7.46
N VAL A 310 1.08 15.32 -7.39
CA VAL A 310 0.52 15.84 -6.12
C VAL A 310 -0.99 15.60 -6.15
N GLY A 311 -1.55 15.20 -5.01
CA GLY A 311 -2.95 14.90 -4.83
C GLY A 311 -3.27 13.41 -4.92
N ARG A 312 -4.57 13.10 -4.85
CA ARG A 312 -5.07 11.73 -4.91
C ARG A 312 -4.97 11.15 -6.33
N PRO A 313 -4.74 9.83 -6.48
CA PRO A 313 -5.04 9.16 -7.74
C PRO A 313 -6.52 9.35 -8.10
N ARG A 314 -6.83 9.40 -9.39
CA ARG A 314 -8.22 9.40 -9.86
C ARG A 314 -8.60 8.02 -10.35
N GLY A 315 -9.87 7.67 -10.24
CA GLY A 315 -10.38 6.38 -10.68
C GLY A 315 -10.03 6.03 -12.13
N ASP A 316 -10.10 7.03 -13.02
CA ASP A 316 -9.88 6.93 -14.47
C ASP A 316 -8.41 7.05 -14.91
N ASP A 317 -7.52 7.55 -14.04
CA ASP A 317 -6.08 7.68 -14.28
C ASP A 317 -5.22 6.78 -13.37
N TRP A 318 -5.85 6.00 -12.49
CA TRP A 318 -5.16 5.16 -11.48
C TRP A 318 -4.15 4.23 -12.13
N PHE A 319 -4.57 3.50 -13.16
CA PHE A 319 -3.71 2.63 -13.95
C PHE A 319 -2.47 3.38 -14.48
N GLN A 320 -2.69 4.52 -15.13
CA GLN A 320 -1.62 5.31 -15.73
C GLN A 320 -0.63 5.81 -14.67
N LYS A 321 -1.11 6.17 -13.48
CA LYS A 321 -0.26 6.57 -12.35
C LYS A 321 0.58 5.41 -11.83
N GLN A 322 0.02 4.19 -11.73
CA GLN A 322 0.78 3.01 -11.34
C GLN A 322 1.88 2.68 -12.36
N THR A 323 1.55 2.66 -13.65
CA THR A 323 2.51 2.33 -14.72
C THR A 323 3.59 3.41 -14.87
N ARG A 324 3.23 4.70 -14.80
CA ARG A 324 4.21 5.79 -14.96
C ARG A 324 5.01 6.05 -13.69
N GLY A 325 4.46 5.75 -12.53
CA GLY A 325 5.11 5.94 -11.23
C GLY A 325 6.15 4.86 -10.91
N THR A 326 6.19 3.79 -11.68
CA THR A 326 7.11 2.66 -11.48
C THR A 326 7.88 2.37 -12.75
N LEU A 327 8.99 1.65 -12.62
CA LEU A 327 9.71 1.08 -13.76
C LEU A 327 10.22 -0.31 -13.41
N ASP A 328 10.55 -1.08 -14.44
CA ASP A 328 11.19 -2.38 -14.28
C ASP A 328 12.71 -2.28 -14.40
N VAL A 329 13.41 -3.14 -13.66
CA VAL A 329 14.86 -3.31 -13.77
C VAL A 329 15.12 -4.55 -14.62
N ALA A 330 15.63 -4.32 -15.84
CA ALA A 330 15.98 -5.41 -16.74
C ALA A 330 17.14 -6.24 -16.17
N CYS A 331 16.88 -7.52 -15.88
CA CYS A 331 17.90 -8.45 -15.39
C CYS A 331 17.70 -9.87 -15.95
N PRO A 332 18.80 -10.62 -16.17
CA PRO A 332 18.77 -12.05 -16.45
C PRO A 332 17.88 -12.88 -15.49
N PRO A 333 17.22 -13.96 -15.96
CA PRO A 333 16.33 -14.78 -15.13
C PRO A 333 16.97 -15.37 -13.87
N TRP A 334 18.28 -15.64 -13.86
CA TRP A 334 18.96 -16.15 -12.67
C TRP A 334 19.03 -15.13 -11.52
N MET A 335 18.81 -13.83 -11.79
CA MET A 335 18.70 -12.79 -10.77
C MET A 335 17.28 -12.65 -10.19
N ASP A 336 16.30 -13.42 -10.65
CA ASP A 336 14.92 -13.35 -10.13
C ASP A 336 14.84 -13.62 -8.63
N TRP A 337 15.64 -14.57 -8.16
CA TRP A 337 15.72 -14.89 -6.74
C TRP A 337 16.30 -13.73 -5.94
N PHE A 338 17.38 -13.12 -6.44
CA PHE A 338 18.05 -12.00 -5.78
C PHE A 338 17.12 -10.79 -5.65
N HIS A 339 16.43 -10.44 -6.74
CA HIS A 339 15.48 -9.34 -6.73
C HIS A 339 14.15 -9.70 -6.07
N GLY A 340 13.87 -10.97 -5.83
CA GLY A 340 12.65 -11.45 -5.20
C GLY A 340 11.37 -11.12 -5.96
N GLY A 341 11.46 -10.87 -7.28
CA GLY A 341 10.36 -10.43 -8.14
C GLY A 341 10.14 -8.91 -8.17
N LEU A 342 10.86 -8.14 -7.35
CA LEU A 342 10.70 -6.69 -7.21
C LEU A 342 11.37 -5.88 -8.33
N GLN A 343 12.01 -6.54 -9.29
CA GLN A 343 12.46 -5.95 -10.53
C GLN A 343 11.30 -5.68 -11.51
N PHE A 344 10.13 -6.28 -11.29
CA PHE A 344 8.91 -6.16 -12.10
C PHE A 344 7.87 -5.30 -11.38
N GLN A 345 8.18 -4.01 -11.18
CA GLN A 345 7.31 -3.13 -10.40
C GLN A 345 6.07 -2.70 -11.17
N VAL A 346 6.16 -2.59 -12.50
CA VAL A 346 5.01 -2.22 -13.32
C VAL A 346 3.91 -3.28 -13.16
N GLU A 347 4.24 -4.55 -13.35
CA GLU A 347 3.31 -5.67 -13.19
C GLU A 347 2.86 -5.85 -11.75
N HIS A 348 3.77 -5.65 -10.78
CA HIS A 348 3.45 -5.75 -9.35
C HIS A 348 2.42 -4.70 -8.91
N HIS A 349 2.55 -3.45 -9.38
CA HIS A 349 1.60 -2.38 -9.05
C HIS A 349 0.27 -2.51 -9.78
N LEU A 350 0.29 -2.99 -11.02
CA LEU A 350 -0.92 -3.19 -11.82
C LEU A 350 -1.70 -4.44 -11.40
N PHE A 351 -0.99 -5.50 -11.02
CA PHE A 351 -1.57 -6.79 -10.67
C PHE A 351 -1.03 -7.29 -9.32
N PRO A 352 -1.30 -6.59 -8.21
CA PRO A 352 -0.74 -6.91 -6.90
C PRO A 352 -1.16 -8.29 -6.36
N ARG A 353 -2.22 -8.87 -6.92
CA ARG A 353 -2.66 -10.24 -6.64
C ARG A 353 -1.89 -11.31 -7.39
N LEU A 354 -1.13 -10.94 -8.42
CA LEU A 354 -0.39 -11.87 -9.26
C LEU A 354 0.77 -12.46 -8.45
N PRO A 355 0.90 -13.79 -8.37
CA PRO A 355 2.03 -14.41 -7.69
C PRO A 355 3.36 -14.00 -8.34
N ARG A 356 4.39 -13.74 -7.53
CA ARG A 356 5.70 -13.26 -8.00
C ARG A 356 6.35 -14.15 -9.07
N CYS A 357 6.10 -15.46 -9.02
CA CYS A 357 6.60 -16.41 -10.02
C CYS A 357 5.99 -16.23 -11.42
N HIS A 358 4.90 -15.46 -11.55
CA HIS A 358 4.27 -15.17 -12.83
C HIS A 358 4.68 -13.80 -13.39
N LEU A 359 5.29 -12.91 -12.61
CA LEU A 359 5.63 -11.54 -13.04
C LEU A 359 6.49 -11.54 -14.32
N ARG A 360 7.57 -12.34 -14.37
CA ARG A 360 8.41 -12.46 -15.57
C ARG A 360 7.66 -12.93 -16.81
N ARG A 361 6.58 -13.69 -16.67
CA ARG A 361 5.81 -14.21 -17.82
C ARG A 361 4.91 -13.16 -18.45
N VAL A 362 4.58 -12.12 -17.71
CA VAL A 362 3.72 -11.02 -18.15
C VAL A 362 4.50 -9.73 -18.40
N ALA A 363 5.78 -9.69 -18.01
CA ALA A 363 6.67 -8.56 -18.25
C ALA A 363 7.49 -8.70 -19.56
N PRO A 364 7.74 -7.59 -20.29
CA PRO A 364 7.02 -6.32 -20.18
C PRO A 364 5.59 -6.46 -20.77
N LEU A 365 4.65 -5.68 -20.22
CA LEU A 365 3.25 -5.61 -20.69
C LEU A 365 3.06 -4.89 -22.02
#